data_AF-A0A382IQH1-F1
#
_entry.id   AF-A0A382IQH1-F1
#
_cell.length_a   1.000
_cell.length_b   1.000
_cell.length_c   1.000
_cell.angle_alpha   90.00
_cell.angle_beta   90.00
_cell.angle_gamma   90.00
#
_symmetry.space_group_name_H-M   'P 1'
#
loop_
_entity.id
_entity.type
_entity.pdbx_description
1 polymer ?
#
loop_
_entity_poly.entity_id
_entity_poly.type
_entity_poly.pdbx_seq_one_letter_code
_entity_poly.pdbx_strand_id
1 'polypeptide(L)'
;MKKLILVSAILFLSASMVYAAVTPSPTDSRTLFGPRPIFSPGGSIKVIVDDFGWIDYTLTPQQREIIKNSIADWEAQGIAYGAYYALQHVETSASDDPDLKAVALPTNLDGTTGSNFSIAKQGFLDYMIASGKLAIDLGASYFFIDEAAGVISTLSFDSETVAAFNTYLTANYTAGEISAFGITDVSNFDYANHLRANGWSNSTQVRNQPPTNSLYKAWLAYMRSVERNFFKQWTTQLRAYGLANYNRVIYLSSNRYTLARGWDILDLFD
;
A
#
# COMPACT_ATOMS: atom_id res chain seq x y z
N MET A 1 -13.01 72.65 10.26
CA MET A 1 -12.18 71.74 11.06
C MET A 1 -12.62 70.31 10.82
N LYS A 2 -11.64 69.39 10.76
CA LYS A 2 -11.71 67.92 10.63
C LYS A 2 -11.94 67.33 9.23
N LYS A 3 -10.80 66.97 8.64
CA LYS A 3 -10.56 65.98 7.59
C LYS A 3 -11.04 64.59 8.04
N LEU A 4 -11.56 63.79 7.12
CA LEU A 4 -11.24 62.36 7.09
C LEU A 4 -11.28 61.88 5.63
N ILE A 5 -10.09 61.56 5.13
CA ILE A 5 -9.85 60.87 3.87
C ILE A 5 -10.10 59.39 4.15
N LEU A 6 -11.00 58.74 3.41
CA LEU A 6 -11.10 57.28 3.38
C LEU A 6 -10.79 56.82 1.96
N VAL A 7 -9.56 56.34 1.77
CA VAL A 7 -9.12 55.65 0.56
C VAL A 7 -9.79 54.28 0.56
N SER A 8 -10.70 54.04 -0.38
CA SER A 8 -11.25 52.71 -0.61
C SER A 8 -10.29 51.92 -1.50
N ALA A 9 -9.57 50.97 -0.89
CA ALA A 9 -8.76 50.01 -1.61
C ALA A 9 -9.68 48.98 -2.28
N ILE A 10 -9.65 48.94 -3.63
CA ILE A 10 -10.26 47.86 -4.42
C ILE A 10 -9.34 46.65 -4.30
N LEU A 11 -9.68 45.71 -3.42
CA LEU A 11 -9.09 44.37 -3.41
C LEU A 11 -9.83 43.51 -4.44
N PHE A 12 -9.20 43.29 -5.59
CA PHE A 12 -9.57 42.21 -6.50
C PHE A 12 -9.22 40.87 -5.85
N LEU A 13 -10.21 40.23 -5.22
CA LEU A 13 -10.16 38.81 -4.88
C LEU A 13 -10.53 38.02 -6.15
N SER A 14 -9.53 37.66 -6.95
CA SER A 14 -9.68 36.62 -7.96
C SER A 14 -9.77 35.27 -7.24
N ALA A 15 -10.99 34.82 -6.96
CA ALA A 15 -11.24 33.44 -6.58
C ALA A 15 -10.97 32.56 -7.81
N SER A 16 -9.76 32.00 -7.89
CA SER A 16 -9.45 30.90 -8.78
C SER A 16 -10.30 29.71 -8.35
N MET A 17 -11.45 29.53 -8.99
CA MET A 17 -12.21 28.29 -8.95
C MET A 17 -11.37 27.21 -9.61
N VAL A 18 -10.59 26.48 -8.80
CA VAL A 18 -10.00 25.22 -9.20
C VAL A 18 -11.18 24.25 -9.32
N TYR A 19 -11.68 24.08 -10.54
CA TYR A 19 -12.46 22.90 -10.85
C TYR A 19 -11.54 21.70 -10.63
N ALA A 20 -11.71 21.01 -9.51
CA ALA A 20 -11.23 19.65 -9.38
C ALA A 20 -11.89 18.88 -10.53
N ALA A 21 -11.13 18.56 -11.57
CA ALA A 21 -11.58 17.62 -12.58
C ALA A 21 -11.92 16.34 -11.81
N VAL A 22 -13.21 16.04 -11.72
CA VAL A 22 -13.68 14.80 -11.11
C VAL A 22 -13.10 13.69 -11.96
N THR A 23 -12.09 12.99 -11.44
CA THR A 23 -11.56 11.78 -12.07
C THR A 23 -12.75 10.85 -12.27
N PRO A 24 -13.13 10.51 -13.51
CA PRO A 24 -14.32 9.69 -13.74
C PRO A 24 -14.15 8.35 -13.03
N SER A 25 -15.19 7.92 -12.31
CA SER A 25 -15.21 6.62 -11.65
C SER A 25 -14.94 5.52 -12.69
N PRO A 26 -14.05 4.56 -12.43
CA PRO A 26 -13.95 3.35 -13.24
C PRO A 26 -15.32 2.66 -13.22
N THR A 27 -15.99 2.57 -14.37
CA THR A 27 -17.25 1.82 -14.47
C THR A 27 -16.93 0.40 -14.95
N ASP A 28 -17.36 -0.61 -14.20
CA ASP A 28 -17.19 -2.05 -14.48
C ASP A 28 -17.64 -2.50 -15.88
N SER A 29 -18.40 -1.68 -16.61
CA SER A 29 -18.93 -2.02 -17.93
C SER A 29 -17.95 -1.80 -19.11
N ARG A 30 -16.71 -1.36 -18.88
CA ARG A 30 -15.81 -0.92 -19.98
C ARG A 30 -14.37 -1.46 -19.97
N THR A 31 -13.94 -2.17 -18.93
CA THR A 31 -12.57 -2.72 -18.87
C THR A 31 -12.62 -4.23 -18.90
N LEU A 32 -12.27 -4.81 -20.05
CA LEU A 32 -12.18 -6.26 -20.23
C LEU A 32 -10.72 -6.71 -20.06
N PHE A 33 -10.48 -7.55 -19.05
CA PHE A 33 -9.21 -8.22 -18.80
C PHE A 33 -9.13 -9.51 -19.62
N GLY A 34 -7.94 -9.86 -20.11
CA GLY A 34 -7.75 -11.12 -20.82
C GLY A 34 -6.27 -11.50 -20.97
N PRO A 35 -5.99 -12.75 -21.39
CA PRO A 35 -4.63 -13.17 -21.77
C PRO A 35 -4.15 -12.35 -22.99
N ARG A 36 -2.91 -12.59 -23.44
CA ARG A 36 -2.41 -12.01 -24.72
C ARG A 36 -3.49 -12.05 -25.79
N PRO A 37 -3.60 -11.04 -26.69
CA PRO A 37 -4.60 -11.04 -27.73
C PRO A 37 -4.33 -12.20 -28.69
N ILE A 38 -4.96 -13.34 -28.46
CA ILE A 38 -5.25 -14.33 -29.48
C ILE A 38 -6.63 -13.91 -29.95
N PHE A 39 -6.74 -13.38 -31.17
CA PHE A 39 -7.99 -12.89 -31.75
C PHE A 39 -9.13 -13.92 -31.56
N SER A 40 -9.86 -13.78 -30.46
CA SER A 40 -11.01 -14.61 -30.12
C SER A 40 -12.25 -13.79 -30.43
N PRO A 41 -13.25 -14.35 -31.12
CA PRO A 41 -14.48 -13.62 -31.43
C PRO A 41 -15.27 -13.43 -30.14
N GLY A 42 -15.28 -12.21 -29.58
CA GLY A 42 -16.08 -11.93 -28.39
C GLY A 42 -15.90 -10.59 -27.67
N GLY A 43 -14.83 -9.83 -27.92
CA GLY A 43 -14.67 -8.48 -27.35
C GLY A 43 -13.25 -7.95 -27.50
N SER A 44 -13.07 -6.62 -27.57
CA SER A 44 -11.72 -6.02 -27.58
C SER A 44 -11.16 -6.02 -26.16
N ILE A 45 -10.09 -6.78 -25.92
CA ILE A 45 -9.31 -6.71 -24.67
C ILE A 45 -8.86 -5.25 -24.48
N LYS A 46 -9.00 -4.72 -23.27
CA LYS A 46 -8.58 -3.35 -22.93
C LYS A 46 -7.38 -3.30 -22.01
N VAL A 47 -7.17 -4.36 -21.23
CA VAL A 47 -6.01 -4.50 -20.35
C VAL A 47 -5.51 -5.94 -20.39
N ILE A 48 -4.21 -6.11 -20.61
CA ILE A 48 -3.51 -7.38 -20.40
C ILE A 48 -2.88 -7.31 -19.01
N VAL A 49 -3.06 -8.36 -18.22
CA VAL A 49 -2.58 -8.41 -16.83
C VAL A 49 -1.57 -9.54 -16.68
N ASP A 50 -0.48 -9.25 -15.99
CA ASP A 50 0.49 -10.24 -15.49
C ASP A 50 1.12 -11.14 -16.59
N ASP A 51 1.29 -10.59 -17.78
CA ASP A 51 1.86 -11.36 -18.90
C ASP A 51 3.37 -11.62 -18.76
N PHE A 52 4.04 -10.81 -17.95
CA PHE A 52 5.48 -10.90 -17.73
C PHE A 52 5.86 -11.35 -16.32
N GLY A 53 4.87 -11.70 -15.49
CA GLY A 53 5.07 -11.94 -14.08
C GLY A 53 5.47 -10.66 -13.32
N TRP A 54 6.08 -10.89 -12.16
CA TRP A 54 6.53 -9.86 -11.25
C TRP A 54 7.65 -8.98 -11.85
N ILE A 55 7.42 -7.66 -11.88
CA ILE A 55 8.39 -6.68 -12.40
C ILE A 55 9.15 -6.04 -11.24
N ASP A 56 10.44 -6.32 -11.15
CA ASP A 56 11.38 -5.69 -10.21
C ASP A 56 12.82 -5.61 -10.77
N TYR A 57 13.77 -5.23 -9.91
CA TYR A 57 15.16 -5.03 -10.28
C TYR A 57 15.88 -6.29 -10.79
N THR A 58 15.32 -7.49 -10.57
CA THR A 58 15.92 -8.75 -11.01
C THR A 58 15.83 -8.97 -12.52
N LEU A 59 14.95 -8.23 -13.20
CA LEU A 59 14.86 -8.24 -14.67
C LEU A 59 16.15 -7.71 -15.29
N THR A 60 16.70 -8.49 -16.22
CA THR A 60 17.83 -8.08 -17.06
C THR A 60 17.44 -6.94 -18.01
N PRO A 61 18.41 -6.14 -18.50
CA PRO A 61 18.14 -5.11 -19.50
C PRO A 61 17.44 -5.65 -20.75
N GLN A 62 17.81 -6.85 -21.22
CA GLN A 62 17.17 -7.47 -22.38
C GLN A 62 15.71 -7.83 -22.11
N GLN A 63 15.38 -8.39 -20.93
CA GLN A 63 14.00 -8.66 -20.57
C GLN A 63 13.18 -7.37 -20.49
N ARG A 64 13.74 -6.30 -19.90
CA ARG A 64 13.09 -4.98 -19.83
C ARG A 64 12.76 -4.44 -21.21
N GLU A 65 13.69 -4.51 -22.17
CA GLU A 65 13.43 -4.07 -23.55
C GLU A 65 12.34 -4.91 -24.24
N ILE A 66 12.33 -6.23 -24.06
CA ILE A 66 11.28 -7.11 -24.61
C ILE A 66 9.90 -6.73 -24.04
N ILE A 67 9.82 -6.56 -22.72
CA ILE A 67 8.59 -6.19 -22.01
C ILE A 67 8.11 -4.83 -22.53
N LYS A 68 8.99 -3.83 -22.55
CA LYS A 68 8.67 -2.47 -22.99
C LYS A 68 8.15 -2.43 -24.42
N ASN A 69 8.81 -3.11 -25.35
CA ASN A 69 8.38 -3.16 -26.75
C ASN A 69 7.03 -3.87 -26.90
N SER A 70 6.82 -4.97 -26.16
CA SER A 70 5.54 -5.69 -26.18
C SER A 70 4.39 -4.84 -25.66
N ILE A 71 4.61 -4.11 -24.56
CA ILE A 71 3.60 -3.19 -24.01
C ILE A 71 3.33 -2.04 -24.98
N ALA A 72 4.37 -1.47 -25.61
CA ALA A 72 4.20 -0.42 -26.61
C ALA A 72 3.37 -0.89 -27.83
N ASP A 73 3.58 -2.12 -28.30
CA ASP A 73 2.78 -2.72 -29.38
C ASP A 73 1.31 -2.89 -28.99
N TRP A 74 1.02 -3.20 -27.72
CA TRP A 74 -0.34 -3.26 -27.18
C TRP A 74 -0.96 -1.86 -27.01
N GLU A 75 -0.21 -0.89 -26.50
CA GLU A 75 -0.66 0.49 -26.34
C GLU A 75 -1.03 1.10 -27.71
N ALA A 76 -0.29 0.80 -28.77
CA ALA A 76 -0.60 1.22 -30.15
C ALA A 76 -1.95 0.67 -30.67
N GLN A 77 -2.45 -0.41 -30.07
CA GLN A 77 -3.76 -1.02 -30.35
C GLN A 77 -4.84 -0.57 -29.35
N GLY A 78 -4.53 0.33 -28.43
CA GLY A 78 -5.44 0.80 -27.39
C GLY A 78 -5.66 -0.23 -26.26
N ILE A 79 -4.67 -1.09 -26.02
CA ILE A 79 -4.66 -2.09 -24.94
C ILE A 79 -3.60 -1.67 -23.92
N ALA A 80 -4.00 -1.45 -22.67
CA ALA A 80 -3.08 -1.11 -21.60
C ALA A 80 -2.48 -2.37 -20.95
N TYR A 81 -1.42 -2.17 -20.17
CA TYR A 81 -0.81 -3.23 -19.36
C TYR A 81 -1.05 -3.02 -17.86
N GLY A 82 -1.29 -4.15 -17.17
CA GLY A 82 -1.43 -4.26 -15.74
C GLY A 82 -0.34 -5.13 -15.11
N ALA A 83 0.45 -4.53 -14.21
CA ALA A 83 1.42 -5.26 -13.41
C ALA A 83 0.74 -5.89 -12.19
N TYR A 84 1.17 -7.10 -11.84
CA TYR A 84 0.69 -7.84 -10.68
C TYR A 84 1.79 -7.94 -9.62
N TYR A 85 1.37 -7.89 -8.35
CA TYR A 85 2.20 -8.04 -7.17
C TYR A 85 1.41 -8.77 -6.07
N ALA A 86 2.10 -9.43 -5.15
CA ALA A 86 1.55 -9.94 -3.90
C ALA A 86 1.98 -9.05 -2.74
N LEU A 87 1.16 -8.89 -1.71
CA LEU A 87 1.44 -7.90 -0.66
C LEU A 87 2.54 -8.33 0.34
N GLN A 88 2.77 -9.62 0.54
CA GLN A 88 3.69 -10.13 1.57
C GLN A 88 4.62 -11.23 1.05
N HIS A 89 4.60 -11.45 -0.26
CA HIS A 89 5.40 -12.43 -0.95
C HIS A 89 6.10 -11.75 -2.13
N VAL A 90 7.27 -12.24 -2.50
CA VAL A 90 8.02 -11.77 -3.68
C VAL A 90 8.27 -13.00 -4.53
N GLU A 91 7.86 -12.95 -5.79
CA GLU A 91 7.83 -14.10 -6.70
C GLU A 91 9.05 -14.16 -7.65
N THR A 92 10.07 -13.35 -7.36
CA THR A 92 11.34 -13.29 -8.10
C THR A 92 12.49 -13.70 -7.19
N SER A 93 13.71 -13.77 -7.74
CA SER A 93 14.93 -13.98 -6.95
C SER A 93 15.22 -12.86 -5.95
N ALA A 94 14.51 -11.72 -5.98
CA ALA A 94 14.61 -10.70 -4.95
C ALA A 94 14.14 -11.23 -3.57
N SER A 95 13.31 -12.28 -3.54
CA SER A 95 12.91 -12.93 -2.29
C SER A 95 14.08 -13.50 -1.48
N ASP A 96 15.18 -13.81 -2.16
CA ASP A 96 16.40 -14.38 -1.59
C ASP A 96 17.51 -13.33 -1.39
N ASP A 97 17.29 -12.09 -1.81
CA ASP A 97 18.26 -11.00 -1.65
C ASP A 97 18.49 -10.69 -0.16
N PRO A 98 19.71 -10.88 0.37
CA PRO A 98 19.99 -10.67 1.79
C PRO A 98 19.81 -9.21 2.22
N ASP A 99 20.09 -8.25 1.33
CA ASP A 99 20.00 -6.82 1.65
C ASP A 99 18.54 -6.41 1.75
N LEU A 100 17.69 -6.88 0.82
CA LEU A 100 16.25 -6.67 0.91
C LEU A 100 15.67 -7.31 2.17
N LYS A 101 16.02 -8.58 2.43
CA LYS A 101 15.53 -9.31 3.61
C LYS A 101 15.89 -8.63 4.93
N ALA A 102 17.07 -8.05 5.03
CA ALA A 102 17.53 -7.35 6.23
C ALA A 102 16.64 -6.17 6.62
N VAL A 103 16.00 -5.52 5.64
CA VAL A 103 15.20 -4.30 5.87
C VAL A 103 13.70 -4.50 5.69
N ALA A 104 13.27 -5.61 5.10
CA ALA A 104 11.88 -5.82 4.66
C ALA A 104 11.18 -7.00 5.38
N LEU A 105 11.93 -7.87 6.07
CA LEU A 105 11.35 -8.92 6.90
C LEU A 105 10.97 -8.40 8.29
N PRO A 106 9.89 -8.94 8.89
CA PRO A 106 9.42 -8.49 10.19
C PRO A 106 10.16 -9.16 11.34
N THR A 107 10.02 -8.57 12.52
CA THR A 107 10.37 -9.24 13.77
C THR A 107 9.13 -9.94 14.32
N ASN A 108 9.23 -11.25 14.55
CA ASN A 108 8.20 -12.05 15.20
C ASN A 108 8.08 -11.70 16.69
N LEU A 109 6.98 -12.10 17.33
CA LEU A 109 6.75 -11.84 18.75
C LEU A 109 7.86 -12.42 19.66
N ASP A 110 8.45 -13.54 19.26
CA ASP A 110 9.55 -14.19 19.99
C ASP A 110 10.93 -13.54 19.74
N GLY A 111 10.98 -12.49 18.91
CA GLY A 111 12.20 -11.77 18.53
C GLY A 111 12.94 -12.36 17.33
N THR A 112 12.46 -13.46 16.74
CA THR A 112 13.06 -14.03 15.52
C THR A 112 12.66 -13.24 14.27
N THR A 113 13.43 -13.36 13.19
CA THR A 113 13.05 -12.80 11.89
C THR A 113 11.93 -13.64 11.25
N GLY A 114 10.89 -12.99 10.76
CA GLY A 114 9.81 -13.64 10.02
C GLY A 114 10.23 -14.08 8.61
N SER A 115 9.42 -14.92 7.99
CA SER A 115 9.70 -15.50 6.66
C SER A 115 9.11 -14.73 5.48
N ASN A 116 8.05 -13.94 5.74
CA ASN A 116 7.31 -13.20 4.73
C ASN A 116 7.61 -11.72 4.87
N PHE A 117 7.62 -11.00 3.74
CA PHE A 117 7.81 -9.57 3.74
C PHE A 117 6.65 -8.85 4.43
N SER A 118 6.94 -7.69 5.01
CA SER A 118 5.96 -6.99 5.83
C SER A 118 5.79 -5.54 5.43
N ILE A 119 4.55 -5.13 5.26
CA ILE A 119 4.13 -3.75 5.02
C ILE A 119 4.38 -2.82 6.22
N ALA A 120 4.71 -3.38 7.40
CA ALA A 120 5.18 -2.59 8.54
C ALA A 120 6.66 -2.17 8.39
N LYS A 121 7.39 -2.73 7.42
CA LYS A 121 8.80 -2.47 7.20
C LYS A 121 8.98 -1.48 6.06
N GLN A 122 9.66 -0.36 6.33
CA GLN A 122 9.92 0.67 5.33
C GLN A 122 10.69 0.11 4.13
N GLY A 123 11.64 -0.80 4.34
CA GLY A 123 12.40 -1.42 3.25
C GLY A 123 11.52 -2.19 2.26
N PHE A 124 10.41 -2.79 2.72
CA PHE A 124 9.46 -3.45 1.82
C PHE A 124 8.64 -2.44 1.02
N LEU A 125 8.21 -1.33 1.65
CA LEU A 125 7.53 -0.24 0.95
C LEU A 125 8.44 0.38 -0.12
N ASP A 126 9.71 0.62 0.20
CA ASP A 126 10.70 1.16 -0.74
C ASP A 126 10.90 0.24 -1.94
N TYR A 127 11.01 -1.07 -1.70
CA TYR A 127 11.05 -2.08 -2.75
C TYR A 127 9.80 -2.06 -3.63
N MET A 128 8.60 -2.05 -3.05
CA MET A 128 7.34 -2.02 -3.80
C MET A 128 7.17 -0.74 -4.62
N ILE A 129 7.65 0.40 -4.11
CA ILE A 129 7.70 1.67 -4.86
C ILE A 129 8.68 1.55 -6.02
N ALA A 130 9.88 1.03 -5.80
CA ALA A 130 10.90 0.89 -6.84
C ALA A 130 10.45 -0.06 -7.97
N SER A 131 9.90 -1.22 -7.59
CA SER A 131 9.31 -2.20 -8.52
C SER A 131 8.16 -1.59 -9.31
N GLY A 132 7.26 -0.86 -8.66
CA GLY A 132 6.16 -0.19 -9.35
C GLY A 132 6.61 0.92 -10.30
N LYS A 133 7.63 1.70 -9.94
CA LYS A 133 8.23 2.70 -10.85
C LYS A 133 8.86 2.03 -12.07
N LEU A 134 9.58 0.92 -11.88
CA LEU A 134 10.10 0.15 -13.00
C LEU A 134 8.97 -0.36 -13.91
N ALA A 135 7.87 -0.87 -13.37
CA ALA A 135 6.73 -1.27 -14.19
C ALA A 135 6.15 -0.09 -14.99
N ILE A 136 6.07 1.12 -14.41
CA ILE A 136 5.67 2.33 -15.13
C ILE A 136 6.65 2.65 -16.27
N ASP A 137 7.96 2.54 -16.04
CA ASP A 137 8.99 2.77 -17.06
C ASP A 137 8.84 1.82 -18.26
N LEU A 138 8.35 0.61 -18.00
CA LEU A 138 8.07 -0.40 -19.02
C LEU A 138 6.70 -0.25 -19.69
N GLY A 139 5.80 0.60 -19.16
CA GLY A 139 4.52 0.93 -19.78
C GLY A 139 3.27 0.57 -18.97
N ALA A 140 3.41 0.06 -17.75
CA ALA A 140 2.25 -0.27 -16.92
C ALA A 140 1.40 0.97 -16.57
N SER A 141 0.08 0.82 -16.70
CA SER A 141 -0.91 1.82 -16.28
C SER A 141 -1.81 1.29 -15.16
N TYR A 142 -1.88 -0.02 -14.99
CA TYR A 142 -2.66 -0.69 -13.95
C TYR A 142 -1.75 -1.47 -13.00
N PHE A 143 -2.13 -1.52 -11.74
CA PHE A 143 -1.46 -2.28 -10.69
C PHE A 143 -2.49 -3.12 -9.94
N PHE A 144 -2.20 -4.41 -9.81
CA PHE A 144 -3.04 -5.40 -9.11
C PHE A 144 -2.24 -5.98 -7.96
N ILE A 145 -2.75 -5.85 -6.73
CA ILE A 145 -2.20 -6.54 -5.57
C ILE A 145 -3.06 -7.76 -5.24
N ASP A 146 -2.48 -8.94 -5.28
CA ASP A 146 -3.19 -10.21 -5.12
C ASP A 146 -4.07 -10.24 -3.89
N GLU A 147 -3.60 -9.80 -2.72
CA GLU A 147 -4.42 -9.72 -1.51
C GLU A 147 -4.03 -8.52 -0.63
N ALA A 148 -5.02 -7.90 0.00
CA ALA A 148 -4.81 -7.10 1.21
C ALA A 148 -4.27 -7.99 2.34
N ALA A 149 -3.69 -7.41 3.40
CA ALA A 149 -2.97 -8.21 4.39
C ALA A 149 -3.94 -9.10 5.18
N GLY A 150 -3.87 -10.43 4.96
CA GLY A 150 -4.78 -11.39 5.59
C GLY A 150 -4.70 -11.42 7.13
N VAL A 151 -3.51 -11.23 7.70
CA VAL A 151 -3.30 -11.16 9.16
C VAL A 151 -2.44 -9.95 9.52
N ILE A 152 -3.10 -8.82 9.76
CA ILE A 152 -2.43 -7.55 10.10
C ILE A 152 -1.91 -7.47 11.54
N SER A 153 -2.41 -8.29 12.47
CA SER A 153 -2.04 -8.16 13.88
C SER A 153 -0.61 -8.62 14.21
N THR A 154 0.06 -9.26 13.26
CA THR A 154 1.42 -9.80 13.45
C THR A 154 2.35 -9.33 12.33
N LEU A 155 2.16 -8.11 11.80
CA LEU A 155 3.01 -7.60 10.71
C LEU A 155 4.44 -7.34 11.18
N SER A 156 4.68 -6.88 12.41
CA SER A 156 6.01 -6.84 13.05
C SER A 156 5.87 -6.52 14.53
N PHE A 157 6.85 -6.93 15.33
CA PHE A 157 7.02 -6.60 16.74
C PHE A 157 8.39 -5.96 17.02
N ASP A 158 9.03 -5.37 16.00
CA ASP A 158 10.25 -4.59 16.20
C ASP A 158 10.02 -3.32 17.02
N SER A 159 11.11 -2.76 17.55
CA SER A 159 11.07 -1.58 18.41
C SER A 159 10.45 -0.36 17.74
N GLU A 160 10.66 -0.18 16.43
CA GLU A 160 10.08 0.92 15.66
C GLU A 160 8.55 0.79 15.59
N THR A 161 8.04 -0.39 15.27
CA THR A 161 6.61 -0.69 15.20
C THR A 161 5.94 -0.52 16.56
N VAL A 162 6.59 -1.00 17.63
CA VAL A 162 6.10 -0.87 19.01
C VAL A 162 6.12 0.59 19.48
N ALA A 163 7.18 1.34 19.19
CA ALA A 163 7.25 2.76 19.53
C ALA A 163 6.19 3.59 18.78
N ALA A 164 5.94 3.28 17.51
CA ALA A 164 4.87 3.90 16.74
C ALA A 164 3.47 3.54 17.29
N PHE A 165 3.29 2.36 17.88
CA PHE A 165 2.06 2.02 18.61
C PHE A 165 1.87 2.89 19.86
N ASN A 166 2.92 3.16 20.63
CA ASN A 166 2.84 4.06 21.78
C ASN A 166 2.44 5.50 21.38
N THR A 167 2.95 5.94 20.23
CA THR A 167 2.55 7.22 19.62
C THR A 167 1.07 7.19 19.22
N TYR A 168 0.61 6.10 18.59
CA TYR A 168 -0.79 5.90 18.25
C TYR A 168 -1.70 5.91 19.49
N LEU A 169 -1.31 5.24 20.58
CA LEU A 169 -2.07 5.24 21.84
C LEU A 169 -2.25 6.67 22.37
N THR A 170 -1.16 7.43 22.45
CA THR A 170 -1.17 8.81 22.94
C THR A 170 -2.04 9.74 22.08
N ALA A 171 -2.10 9.49 20.76
CA ALA A 171 -2.89 10.29 19.83
C ALA A 171 -4.40 9.95 19.82
N ASN A 172 -4.78 8.73 20.22
CA ASN A 172 -6.15 8.22 20.03
C ASN A 172 -6.88 7.88 21.33
N TYR A 173 -6.18 7.84 22.47
CA TYR A 173 -6.74 7.47 23.76
C TYR A 173 -6.34 8.48 24.83
N THR A 174 -7.24 8.73 25.77
CA THR A 174 -6.94 9.53 26.95
C THR A 174 -6.01 8.78 27.91
N ALA A 175 -5.33 9.52 28.80
CA ALA A 175 -4.48 8.91 29.83
C ALA A 175 -5.25 7.90 30.73
N GLY A 176 -6.53 8.15 30.99
CA GLY A 176 -7.39 7.24 31.76
C GLY A 176 -7.68 5.93 31.02
N GLU A 177 -7.93 5.98 29.71
CA GLU A 177 -8.14 4.79 28.88
C GLU A 177 -6.85 3.98 28.73
N ILE A 178 -5.72 4.64 28.53
CA ILE A 178 -4.40 3.99 28.49
C ILE A 178 -4.12 3.30 29.84
N SER A 179 -4.41 3.96 30.96
CA SER A 179 -4.29 3.35 32.29
C SER A 179 -5.20 2.12 32.45
N ALA A 180 -6.41 2.16 31.89
CA ALA A 180 -7.34 1.03 31.90
C ALA A 180 -6.86 -0.16 31.05
N PHE A 181 -5.91 0.03 30.13
CA PHE A 181 -5.19 -1.06 29.45
C PHE A 181 -4.11 -1.71 30.33
N GLY A 182 -3.87 -1.19 31.54
CA GLY A 182 -2.78 -1.63 32.41
C GLY A 182 -1.44 -1.00 32.05
N ILE A 183 -1.43 0.12 31.32
CA ILE A 183 -0.22 0.84 30.93
C ILE A 183 -0.04 2.05 31.85
N THR A 184 0.99 2.01 32.70
CA THR A 184 1.32 3.10 33.63
C THR A 184 2.20 4.18 33.02
N ASP A 185 3.03 3.81 32.04
CA ASP A 185 3.88 4.72 31.28
C ASP A 185 3.88 4.29 29.81
N VAL A 186 3.16 5.04 28.98
CA VAL A 186 3.04 4.75 27.54
C VAL A 186 4.35 4.99 26.78
N SER A 187 5.24 5.85 27.28
CA SER A 187 6.49 6.17 26.59
C SER A 187 7.47 5.00 26.58
N ASN A 188 7.40 4.12 27.58
CA ASN A 188 8.24 2.94 27.75
C ASN A 188 7.47 1.63 27.60
N PHE A 189 6.24 1.67 27.11
CA PHE A 189 5.43 0.47 26.97
C PHE A 189 5.96 -0.42 25.81
N ASP A 190 6.24 -1.68 26.11
CA ASP A 190 6.62 -2.67 25.10
C ASP A 190 5.50 -3.70 24.93
N TYR A 191 4.74 -3.56 23.86
CA TYR A 191 3.60 -4.43 23.58
C TYR A 191 4.01 -5.88 23.32
N ALA A 192 5.16 -6.11 22.70
CA ALA A 192 5.68 -7.46 22.48
C ALA A 192 6.03 -8.14 23.80
N ASN A 193 6.69 -7.42 24.71
CA ASN A 193 6.97 -7.92 26.07
C ASN A 193 5.68 -8.14 26.85
N HIS A 194 4.70 -7.24 26.74
CA HIS A 194 3.41 -7.39 27.40
C HIS A 194 2.69 -8.67 26.96
N LEU A 195 2.64 -8.94 25.66
CA LEU A 195 2.07 -10.18 25.13
C LEU A 195 2.82 -11.41 25.68
N ARG A 196 4.15 -11.42 25.64
CA ARG A 196 4.96 -12.54 26.17
C ARG A 196 4.73 -12.78 27.66
N ALA A 197 4.68 -11.72 28.47
CA ALA A 197 4.40 -11.80 29.90
C ALA A 197 3.00 -12.35 30.21
N ASN A 198 2.07 -12.24 29.26
CA ASN A 198 0.69 -12.74 29.38
C ASN A 198 0.45 -14.05 28.61
N GLY A 199 1.50 -14.83 28.33
CA GLY A 199 1.40 -16.19 27.81
C GLY A 199 1.37 -16.33 26.29
N TRP A 200 1.64 -15.26 25.54
CA TRP A 200 1.76 -15.29 24.08
C TRP A 200 3.21 -15.54 23.68
N SER A 201 3.50 -16.75 23.22
CA SER A 201 4.88 -17.21 22.98
C SER A 201 5.42 -16.86 21.59
N ASN A 202 4.56 -16.75 20.56
CA ASN A 202 4.98 -16.47 19.19
C ASN A 202 3.85 -15.86 18.33
N SER A 203 4.21 -15.34 17.14
CA SER A 203 3.28 -14.72 16.20
C SER A 203 2.19 -15.68 15.70
N THR A 204 2.50 -16.97 15.52
CA THR A 204 1.51 -17.98 15.08
C THR A 204 0.40 -18.17 16.11
N GLN A 205 0.73 -18.17 17.40
CA GLN A 205 -0.24 -18.24 18.48
C GLN A 205 -1.18 -17.03 18.47
N VAL A 206 -0.62 -15.82 18.37
CA VAL A 206 -1.41 -14.57 18.28
C VAL A 206 -2.30 -14.56 17.03
N ARG A 207 -1.82 -15.07 15.90
CA ARG A 207 -2.60 -15.19 14.66
C ARG A 207 -3.79 -16.12 14.82
N ASN A 208 -3.56 -17.31 15.34
CA ASN A 208 -4.57 -18.38 15.35
C ASN A 208 -5.60 -18.20 16.46
N GLN A 209 -5.20 -17.58 17.58
CA GLN A 209 -6.05 -17.37 18.74
C GLN A 209 -5.77 -15.98 19.29
N PRO A 210 -6.15 -14.88 18.63
CA PRO A 210 -5.76 -13.56 19.11
C PRO A 210 -6.31 -13.22 20.51
N PRO A 211 -5.60 -12.41 21.31
CA PRO A 211 -6.20 -11.82 22.51
C PRO A 211 -7.47 -11.04 22.16
N THR A 212 -8.42 -10.93 23.10
CA THR A 212 -9.71 -10.25 22.85
C THR A 212 -9.91 -9.00 23.72
N ASN A 213 -8.91 -8.66 24.54
CA ASN A 213 -8.94 -7.52 25.44
C ASN A 213 -8.88 -6.17 24.69
N SER A 214 -9.19 -5.09 25.40
CA SER A 214 -9.25 -3.73 24.81
C SER A 214 -7.90 -3.26 24.27
N LEU A 215 -6.80 -3.65 24.89
CA LEU A 215 -5.45 -3.31 24.41
C LEU A 215 -5.15 -3.96 23.06
N TYR A 216 -5.51 -5.23 22.86
CA TYR A 216 -5.36 -5.89 21.57
C TYR A 216 -6.25 -5.25 20.49
N LYS A 217 -7.45 -4.78 20.85
CA LYS A 217 -8.30 -4.03 19.91
C LYS A 217 -7.63 -2.72 19.48
N ALA A 218 -6.96 -2.02 20.41
CA ALA A 218 -6.18 -0.82 20.09
C ALA A 218 -4.98 -1.16 19.18
N TRP A 219 -4.26 -2.26 19.46
CA TRP A 219 -3.19 -2.76 18.58
C TRP A 219 -3.71 -3.07 17.18
N LEU A 220 -4.83 -3.78 17.06
CA LEU A 220 -5.42 -4.10 15.77
C LEU A 220 -5.82 -2.85 14.99
N ALA A 221 -6.39 -1.84 15.67
CA ALA A 221 -6.71 -0.56 15.06
C ALA A 221 -5.46 0.18 14.55
N TYR A 222 -4.37 0.16 15.32
CA TYR A 222 -3.07 0.66 14.90
C TYR A 222 -2.54 -0.10 13.67
N MET A 223 -2.56 -1.43 13.67
CA MET A 223 -2.07 -2.21 12.52
C MET A 223 -2.89 -1.98 11.25
N ARG A 224 -4.20 -1.70 11.36
CA ARG A 224 -5.01 -1.25 10.21
C ARG A 224 -4.53 0.11 9.68
N SER A 225 -4.11 1.01 10.57
CA SER A 225 -3.53 2.30 10.14
C SER A 225 -2.20 2.12 9.41
N VAL A 226 -1.38 1.14 9.83
CA VAL A 226 -0.13 0.76 9.14
C VAL A 226 -0.42 0.27 7.73
N GLU A 227 -1.37 -0.67 7.57
CA GLU A 227 -1.79 -1.15 6.25
C GLU A 227 -2.28 -0.02 5.35
N ARG A 228 -3.20 0.83 5.86
CA ARG A 228 -3.70 1.99 5.12
C ARG A 228 -2.58 2.92 4.69
N ASN A 229 -1.62 3.18 5.57
CA ASN A 229 -0.50 4.07 5.29
C ASN A 229 0.44 3.49 4.21
N PHE A 230 0.68 2.18 4.23
CA PHE A 230 1.44 1.50 3.16
C PHE A 230 0.80 1.75 1.79
N PHE A 231 -0.49 1.42 1.64
CA PHE A 231 -1.19 1.58 0.37
C PHE A 231 -1.27 3.05 -0.05
N LYS A 232 -1.52 3.97 0.88
CA LYS A 232 -1.54 5.41 0.60
C LYS A 232 -0.19 5.89 0.07
N GLN A 233 0.91 5.53 0.70
CA GLN A 233 2.24 5.93 0.26
C GLN A 233 2.58 5.32 -1.10
N TRP A 234 2.37 4.02 -1.25
CA TRP A 234 2.66 3.31 -2.51
C TRP A 234 1.87 3.90 -3.68
N THR A 235 0.54 4.00 -3.55
CA THR A 235 -0.34 4.56 -4.60
C THR A 235 0.01 6.01 -4.93
N THR A 236 0.29 6.84 -3.93
CA THR A 236 0.67 8.26 -4.13
C THR A 236 1.97 8.38 -4.92
N GLN A 237 2.98 7.58 -4.55
CA GLN A 237 4.30 7.61 -5.20
C GLN A 237 4.22 7.14 -6.66
N LEU A 238 3.47 6.07 -6.94
CA LEU A 238 3.32 5.57 -8.31
C LEU A 238 2.55 6.56 -9.19
N ARG A 239 1.46 7.14 -8.69
CA ARG A 239 0.68 8.16 -9.42
C ARG A 239 1.50 9.41 -9.73
N ALA A 240 2.21 9.93 -8.72
CA ALA A 240 3.08 11.08 -8.91
C ALA A 240 4.16 10.80 -9.96
N TYR A 241 4.76 9.60 -9.91
CA TYR A 241 5.80 9.19 -10.85
C TYR A 241 5.26 9.02 -12.28
N GLY A 242 4.13 8.33 -12.47
CA GLY A 242 3.51 8.13 -13.79
C GLY A 242 3.08 9.44 -14.44
N LEU A 243 2.51 10.36 -13.65
CA LEU A 243 2.13 11.69 -14.13
C LEU A 243 3.36 12.52 -14.53
N ALA A 244 4.38 12.57 -13.67
CA ALA A 244 5.54 13.43 -13.88
C ALA A 244 6.43 13.00 -15.05
N ASN A 245 6.60 11.69 -15.28
CA ASN A 245 7.54 11.18 -16.29
C ASN A 245 6.87 10.82 -17.61
N TYR A 246 5.58 10.50 -17.60
CA TYR A 246 4.89 9.94 -18.77
C TYR A 246 3.53 10.59 -19.06
N ASN A 247 3.09 11.56 -18.24
CA ASN A 247 1.71 12.07 -18.28
C ASN A 247 0.65 10.95 -18.25
N ARG A 248 0.96 9.87 -17.51
CA ARG A 248 0.16 8.64 -17.46
C ARG A 248 -0.65 8.58 -16.17
N VAL A 249 -1.94 8.27 -16.30
CA VAL A 249 -2.81 7.99 -15.15
C VAL A 249 -2.55 6.55 -14.68
N ILE A 250 -2.34 6.39 -13.37
CA ILE A 250 -2.08 5.08 -12.75
C ILE A 250 -3.29 4.63 -11.94
N TYR A 251 -3.77 3.42 -12.24
CA TYR A 251 -4.90 2.76 -11.60
C TYR A 251 -4.40 1.62 -10.71
N LEU A 252 -4.96 1.47 -9.51
CA LEU A 252 -4.52 0.46 -8.54
C LEU A 252 -5.72 -0.29 -7.97
N SER A 253 -5.57 -1.59 -7.75
CA SER A 253 -6.59 -2.46 -7.14
C SER A 253 -5.95 -3.56 -6.30
N SER A 254 -6.73 -4.16 -5.39
CA SER A 254 -6.30 -5.34 -4.64
C SER A 254 -7.47 -6.26 -4.31
N ASN A 255 -7.26 -7.57 -4.14
CA ASN A 255 -8.32 -8.38 -3.54
C ASN A 255 -8.44 -8.09 -2.06
N ARG A 256 -9.66 -7.86 -1.57
CA ARG A 256 -9.94 -7.88 -0.13
C ARG A 256 -11.03 -8.88 0.17
N TYR A 257 -10.65 -9.98 0.82
CA TYR A 257 -11.59 -11.01 1.24
C TYR A 257 -12.39 -10.57 2.47
N THR A 258 -13.46 -9.80 2.27
CA THR A 258 -14.47 -9.52 3.30
C THR A 258 -15.77 -10.28 2.99
N LEU A 259 -15.90 -11.48 3.57
CA LEU A 259 -17.13 -12.31 3.65
C LEU A 259 -17.87 -12.66 2.34
N ALA A 260 -17.43 -12.14 1.19
CA ALA A 260 -17.64 -12.62 -0.17
C ALA A 260 -16.40 -12.19 -0.97
N ARG A 261 -15.85 -13.05 -1.83
CA ARG A 261 -14.66 -12.72 -2.64
C ARG A 261 -14.96 -11.48 -3.50
N GLY A 262 -14.36 -10.35 -3.16
CA GLY A 262 -14.54 -9.07 -3.86
C GLY A 262 -13.19 -8.40 -4.05
N TRP A 263 -12.93 -7.94 -5.27
CA TRP A 263 -11.88 -6.98 -5.54
C TRP A 263 -12.23 -5.69 -4.80
N ASP A 264 -11.30 -5.14 -4.03
CA ASP A 264 -11.43 -3.82 -3.44
C ASP A 264 -10.63 -2.85 -4.32
N ILE A 265 -11.31 -1.84 -4.87
CA ILE A 265 -10.64 -0.80 -5.62
C ILE A 265 -9.95 0.09 -4.57
N LEU A 266 -8.63 -0.02 -4.49
CA LEU A 266 -7.78 0.73 -3.55
C LEU A 266 -7.91 2.26 -3.69
N ASP A 267 -8.58 2.74 -4.74
CA ASP A 267 -8.93 4.16 -4.95
C ASP A 267 -9.99 4.66 -3.97
N LEU A 268 -10.68 3.77 -3.26
CA LEU A 268 -11.81 4.06 -2.37
C LEU A 268 -11.52 3.66 -0.91
N PHE A 269 -10.28 3.83 -0.45
CA PHE A 269 -10.05 3.74 0.99
C PHE A 269 -10.73 4.91 1.71
N ASP A 270 -11.98 4.67 2.10
CA ASP A 270 -12.78 5.51 2.98
C ASP A 270 -12.17 5.63 4.41
#